data_AF-A0A9X1MF90-F1
#
_entry.id   AF-A0A9X1MF90-F1
#
_cell.length_a   1.000
_cell.length_b   1.000
_cell.length_c   1.000
_cell.angle_alpha   90.00
_cell.angle_beta   90.00
_cell.angle_gamma   90.00
#
_symmetry.space_group_name_H-M   'P 1'
#
loop_
_entity.id
_entity.type
_entity.pdbx_description
1 polymer ?
#
loop_
_entity_poly.entity_id
_entity_poly.type
_entity_poly.pdbx_seq_one_letter_code
_entity_poly.pdbx_strand_id
1 'polypeptide(L)'
;MMHPTDDCLRRLDSSRRVVALREALLRAGISMSYLAPDAVNDPTVFDDHVDAAVRAFQQSRGLIVDGVAGPDTQRALAEAQFRFGDRPLAYVEDQPAVRGDDVAELQRHLSHLGFYYGHIDGEFGMRTRYAVAELQENLGIPGTGVCDGDTVTAMSRVNRAISPSQAFALRDYERLDRSTAALRGRTITLNTGRSQTPSEHVTERLSGQPLTELLVASDVSERVERILKEFGAEVVAWEPNGTDPMSRLPSLNVDIHCDWLDQPAASGIAAYYWGLPSTGEPRSPIGQRAAILMIKELAARTDMESLGVHARTWDTLKLPGIPSVGIDLGYLSNFHDAHRLADPVFRQTVADSIVIAIQRLYLLEEEDQPTGTLVLDDVSRFNPADEHRRVSGL
;
A
#
# COMPACT_ATOMS: atom_id res chain seq x y z
N MET A 1 15.54 -19.01 -28.08
CA MET A 1 16.81 -18.72 -27.37
C MET A 1 16.69 -17.33 -26.79
N MET A 2 16.28 -17.24 -25.53
CA MET A 2 16.13 -15.97 -24.81
C MET A 2 17.41 -15.83 -23.98
N HIS A 3 18.23 -14.81 -24.27
CA HIS A 3 19.39 -14.48 -23.45
C HIS A 3 18.91 -13.76 -22.19
N PRO A 4 19.12 -14.31 -20.98
CA PRO A 4 18.85 -13.59 -19.74
C PRO A 4 20.18 -13.28 -19.06
N THR A 5 20.56 -12.00 -18.98
CA THR A 5 21.53 -11.37 -18.02
C THR A 5 22.40 -10.33 -18.70
N ASP A 6 21.88 -9.13 -18.98
CA ASP A 6 22.78 -8.00 -19.28
C ASP A 6 22.29 -6.65 -18.76
N ASP A 7 21.26 -6.60 -17.90
CA ASP A 7 20.74 -5.31 -17.41
C ASP A 7 21.11 -4.96 -15.97
N CYS A 8 21.54 -5.89 -15.13
CA CYS A 8 21.90 -5.57 -13.74
C CYS A 8 23.36 -5.10 -13.64
N LEU A 9 23.61 -4.07 -12.83
CA LEU A 9 24.96 -3.67 -12.42
C LEU A 9 25.21 -4.02 -10.95
N ARG A 10 26.39 -4.53 -10.64
CA ARG A 10 26.83 -4.92 -9.29
C ARG A 10 28.31 -4.65 -9.11
N ARG A 11 28.76 -4.77 -7.86
CA ARG A 11 30.17 -4.63 -7.47
C ARG A 11 31.10 -5.45 -8.38
N LEU A 12 32.23 -4.84 -8.75
CA LEU A 12 33.25 -5.34 -9.70
C LEU A 12 32.87 -5.25 -11.19
N ASP A 13 31.65 -4.89 -11.54
CA ASP A 13 31.34 -4.59 -12.95
C ASP A 13 32.07 -3.31 -13.38
N SER A 14 32.56 -3.28 -14.63
CA SER A 14 33.14 -2.09 -15.23
C SER A 14 32.50 -1.81 -16.58
N SER A 15 31.83 -0.66 -16.70
CA SER A 15 31.21 -0.21 -17.95
C SER A 15 30.86 1.28 -17.92
N ARG A 16 30.57 1.85 -19.10
CA ARG A 16 30.00 3.21 -19.19
C ARG A 16 28.64 3.33 -18.49
N ARG A 17 27.94 2.22 -18.26
CA ARG A 17 26.66 2.21 -17.54
C ARG A 17 26.84 2.51 -16.05
N VAL A 18 28.01 2.20 -15.48
CA VAL A 18 28.35 2.58 -14.09
C VAL A 18 28.49 4.10 -13.97
N VAL A 19 29.07 4.77 -14.99
CA VAL A 19 29.13 6.24 -15.02
C VAL A 19 27.72 6.83 -15.01
N ALA A 20 26.82 6.30 -15.84
CA ALA A 20 25.42 6.73 -15.87
C ALA A 20 24.69 6.45 -14.53
N LEU A 21 24.98 5.33 -13.88
CA LEU A 21 24.45 4.98 -12.55
C LEU A 21 24.90 5.98 -11.49
N ARG A 22 26.20 6.34 -11.46
CA ARG A 22 26.75 7.36 -10.55
C ARG A 22 26.01 8.69 -10.70
N GLU A 23 25.84 9.15 -11.94
CA GLU A 23 25.09 10.38 -12.20
C GLU A 23 23.61 10.28 -11.81
N ALA A 24 22.98 9.14 -12.08
CA ALA A 24 21.58 8.92 -11.70
C ALA A 24 21.40 8.95 -10.18
N LEU A 25 22.31 8.34 -9.41
CA LEU A 25 22.29 8.37 -7.94
C LEU A 25 22.47 9.79 -7.39
N LEU A 26 23.37 10.58 -7.98
CA LEU A 26 23.56 12.00 -7.62
C LEU A 26 22.31 12.82 -7.91
N ARG A 27 21.71 12.65 -9.09
CA ARG A 27 20.45 13.33 -9.46
C ARG A 27 19.30 12.92 -8.55
N ALA A 28 19.26 11.66 -8.12
CA ALA A 28 18.32 11.14 -7.15
C ALA A 28 18.58 11.60 -5.70
N GLY A 29 19.58 12.46 -5.47
CA GLY A 29 19.85 13.09 -4.17
C GLY A 29 20.81 12.32 -3.25
N ILE A 30 21.44 11.24 -3.73
CA ILE A 30 22.50 10.57 -2.97
C ILE A 30 23.75 11.44 -3.01
N SER A 31 24.12 11.97 -1.85
CA SER A 31 25.33 12.77 -1.68
C SER A 31 26.37 11.97 -0.89
N MET A 32 27.36 11.43 -1.58
CA MET A 32 28.54 10.81 -0.98
C MET A 32 29.81 11.39 -1.62
N SER A 33 30.79 11.74 -0.78
CA SER A 33 32.16 12.02 -1.22
C SER A 33 32.63 10.80 -2.03
N TYR A 34 33.14 10.99 -3.25
CA TYR A 34 33.58 9.94 -4.20
C TYR A 34 32.50 9.22 -5.03
N LEU A 35 31.24 9.67 -5.00
CA LEU A 35 30.24 9.17 -5.95
C LEU A 35 30.36 9.82 -7.34
N ALA A 36 30.71 11.11 -7.37
CA ALA A 36 30.84 11.89 -8.60
C ALA A 36 31.89 11.30 -9.56
N PRO A 37 31.59 11.16 -10.87
CA PRO A 37 32.52 10.55 -11.82
C PRO A 37 33.89 11.25 -11.90
N ASP A 38 33.94 12.54 -11.65
CA ASP A 38 35.15 13.37 -11.61
C ASP A 38 35.93 13.29 -10.30
N ALA A 39 35.33 12.71 -9.25
CA ALA A 39 35.95 12.53 -7.94
C ALA A 39 36.72 11.20 -7.80
N VAL A 40 36.74 10.36 -8.84
CA VAL A 40 37.39 9.04 -8.82
C VAL A 40 38.31 8.84 -10.03
N ASN A 41 39.35 8.03 -9.86
CA ASN A 41 40.33 7.77 -10.92
C ASN A 41 39.75 6.97 -12.10
N ASP A 42 38.85 6.04 -11.82
CA ASP A 42 38.14 5.26 -12.83
C ASP A 42 36.64 5.22 -12.54
N PRO A 43 35.84 6.10 -13.16
CA PRO A 43 34.40 6.17 -12.92
C PRO A 43 33.63 5.02 -13.57
N THR A 44 34.27 4.22 -14.43
CA THR A 44 33.61 3.09 -15.09
C THR A 44 33.47 1.89 -14.16
N VAL A 45 34.18 1.87 -13.03
CA VAL A 45 34.19 0.75 -12.08
C VAL A 45 33.10 0.93 -11.02
N PHE A 46 32.33 -0.13 -10.81
CA PHE A 46 31.38 -0.26 -9.70
C PHE A 46 32.15 -0.64 -8.44
N ASP A 47 32.68 0.39 -7.78
CA ASP A 47 33.48 0.31 -6.56
C ASP A 47 32.62 0.25 -5.29
N ASP A 48 33.28 0.25 -4.13
CA ASP A 48 32.63 0.19 -2.82
C ASP A 48 31.78 1.44 -2.53
N HIS A 49 32.10 2.59 -3.14
CA HIS A 49 31.31 3.81 -3.01
C HIS A 49 30.00 3.71 -3.80
N VAL A 50 30.02 3.14 -5.00
CA VAL A 50 28.81 2.88 -5.79
C VAL A 50 27.93 1.85 -5.09
N ASP A 51 28.49 0.77 -4.53
CA ASP A 51 27.72 -0.22 -3.75
C ASP A 51 27.01 0.43 -2.55
N ALA A 52 27.74 1.23 -1.76
CA ALA A 52 27.17 1.96 -0.63
C ALA A 52 26.07 2.95 -1.09
N ALA A 53 26.28 3.66 -2.20
CA ALA A 53 25.31 4.60 -2.74
C ALA A 53 24.04 3.89 -3.26
N VAL A 54 24.17 2.75 -3.93
CA VAL A 54 23.03 1.92 -4.36
C VAL A 54 22.24 1.42 -3.16
N ARG A 55 22.91 0.91 -2.12
CA ARG A 55 22.24 0.47 -0.90
C ARG A 55 21.53 1.61 -0.17
N ALA A 56 22.17 2.77 -0.07
CA ALA A 56 21.57 3.96 0.52
C ALA A 56 20.33 4.41 -0.27
N PHE A 57 20.41 4.38 -1.60
CA PHE A 57 19.26 4.66 -2.46
C PHE A 57 18.13 3.65 -2.28
N GLN A 58 18.44 2.35 -2.35
CA GLN A 58 17.48 1.27 -2.12
C GLN A 58 16.79 1.43 -0.77
N GLN A 59 17.54 1.71 0.30
CA GLN A 59 17.00 1.97 1.62
C GLN A 59 16.09 3.20 1.64
N SER A 60 16.51 4.31 1.02
CA SER A 60 15.71 5.55 0.96
C SER A 60 14.39 5.38 0.20
N ARG A 61 14.35 4.46 -0.76
CA ARG A 61 13.18 4.14 -1.59
C ARG A 61 12.42 2.89 -1.10
N GLY A 62 12.87 2.29 0.00
CA GLY A 62 12.34 1.06 0.60
C GLY A 62 12.30 -0.14 -0.36
N LEU A 63 13.29 -0.24 -1.24
CA LEU A 63 13.55 -1.42 -2.07
C LEU A 63 14.30 -2.48 -1.26
N ILE A 64 14.42 -3.69 -1.81
CA ILE A 64 15.35 -4.70 -1.27
C ILE A 64 16.77 -4.11 -1.30
N VAL A 65 17.46 -4.12 -0.16
CA VAL A 65 18.79 -3.51 0.01
C VAL A 65 19.89 -4.54 -0.26
N ASP A 66 20.01 -4.97 -1.50
CA ASP A 66 20.97 -6.00 -1.94
C ASP A 66 22.26 -5.42 -2.55
N GLY A 67 22.31 -4.12 -2.84
CA GLY A 67 23.44 -3.45 -3.50
C GLY A 67 23.50 -3.68 -5.03
N VAL A 68 22.46 -4.28 -5.61
CA VAL A 68 22.37 -4.57 -7.04
C VAL A 68 21.47 -3.53 -7.72
N ALA A 69 22.01 -2.86 -8.74
CA ALA A 69 21.23 -1.97 -9.59
C ALA A 69 20.50 -2.77 -10.68
N GLY A 70 19.53 -3.59 -10.26
CA GLY A 70 18.62 -4.34 -11.12
C GLY A 70 17.44 -3.51 -11.64
N PRO A 71 16.46 -4.15 -12.33
CA PRO A 71 15.34 -3.45 -12.96
C PRO A 71 14.55 -2.53 -12.03
N ASP A 72 14.29 -2.97 -10.79
CA ASP A 72 13.55 -2.16 -9.81
C ASP A 72 14.33 -0.94 -9.35
N THR A 73 15.63 -1.11 -9.06
CA THR A 73 16.53 -0.01 -8.72
C THR A 73 16.62 0.98 -9.87
N GLN A 74 16.73 0.51 -11.13
CA GLN A 74 16.83 1.36 -12.31
C GLN A 74 15.54 2.13 -12.59
N ARG A 75 14.37 1.48 -12.45
CA ARG A 75 13.07 2.13 -12.54
C ARG A 75 12.93 3.23 -11.49
N ALA A 76 13.23 2.92 -10.23
CA ALA A 76 13.19 3.91 -9.16
C ALA A 76 14.15 5.08 -9.39
N LEU A 77 15.34 4.82 -9.96
CA LEU A 77 16.30 5.88 -10.34
C LEU A 77 15.76 6.76 -11.46
N ALA A 78 15.10 6.18 -12.46
CA ALA A 78 14.48 6.93 -13.56
C ALA A 78 13.33 7.81 -13.06
N GLU A 79 12.50 7.28 -12.16
CA GLU A 79 11.39 8.02 -11.54
C GLU A 79 11.86 9.19 -10.67
N ALA A 80 13.03 9.08 -10.05
CA ALA A 80 13.63 10.12 -9.20
C ALA A 80 14.29 11.27 -9.99
N GLN A 81 14.35 11.21 -11.33
CA GLN A 81 15.06 12.22 -12.14
C GLN A 81 14.29 13.53 -12.32
N PHE A 82 12.97 13.50 -12.17
CA PHE A 82 12.11 14.65 -12.47
C PHE A 82 11.45 15.16 -11.19
N ARG A 83 11.51 16.47 -10.98
CA ARG A 83 10.76 17.17 -9.93
C ARG A 83 9.48 17.77 -10.52
N PHE A 84 8.51 18.04 -9.65
CA PHE A 84 7.27 18.65 -10.08
C PHE A 84 7.52 20.00 -10.78
N GLY A 85 7.00 20.11 -12.01
CA GLY A 85 7.16 21.28 -12.87
C GLY A 85 8.33 21.23 -13.85
N ASP A 86 9.21 20.21 -13.79
CA ASP A 86 10.35 20.08 -14.72
C ASP A 86 9.91 19.75 -16.17
N ARG A 87 8.74 19.14 -16.33
CA ARG A 87 8.18 18.74 -17.63
C ARG A 87 6.65 18.79 -17.62
N PRO A 88 6.00 18.95 -18.80
CA PRO A 88 4.56 18.77 -18.89
C PRO A 88 4.18 17.31 -18.64
N LEU A 89 3.10 17.11 -17.90
CA LEU A 89 2.56 15.78 -17.60
C LEU A 89 1.18 15.64 -18.25
N ALA A 90 1.01 14.60 -19.05
CA ALA A 90 -0.22 14.36 -19.80
C ALA A 90 -0.52 12.87 -19.87
N TYR A 91 -1.81 12.55 -19.91
CA TYR A 91 -2.27 11.23 -20.30
C TYR A 91 -2.54 11.23 -21.80
N VAL A 92 -1.85 10.35 -22.52
CA VAL A 92 -2.03 10.10 -23.95
C VAL A 92 -2.57 8.69 -24.11
N GLU A 93 -3.70 8.57 -24.80
CA GLU A 93 -4.31 7.28 -25.10
C GLU A 93 -3.35 6.44 -25.97
N ASP A 94 -3.27 5.13 -25.72
CA ASP A 94 -2.36 4.18 -26.37
C ASP A 94 -0.84 4.38 -26.11
N GLN A 95 -0.45 5.22 -25.14
CA GLN A 95 0.93 5.32 -24.66
C GLN A 95 1.06 4.86 -23.20
N PRO A 96 2.20 4.28 -22.80
CA PRO A 96 2.48 4.02 -21.39
C PRO A 96 2.32 5.29 -20.57
N ALA A 97 1.63 5.20 -19.44
CA ALA A 97 1.42 6.33 -18.57
C ALA A 97 2.76 6.93 -18.11
N VAL A 98 2.81 8.26 -18.08
CA VAL A 98 3.99 8.97 -17.58
C VAL A 98 4.17 8.62 -16.10
N ARG A 99 5.38 8.18 -15.75
CA ARG A 99 5.73 7.84 -14.36
C ARG A 99 6.86 8.70 -13.80
N GLY A 100 6.82 8.94 -12.49
CA GLY A 100 7.88 9.65 -11.78
C GLY A 100 7.46 10.26 -10.44
N ASP A 101 8.47 10.73 -9.70
CA ASP A 101 8.26 11.44 -8.43
C ASP A 101 7.51 12.77 -8.64
N ASP A 102 7.71 13.41 -9.79
CA ASP A 102 6.99 14.59 -10.26
C ASP A 102 5.49 14.36 -10.42
N VAL A 103 5.10 13.22 -10.99
CA VAL A 103 3.70 12.80 -11.07
C VAL A 103 3.13 12.51 -9.69
N ALA A 104 3.91 11.85 -8.83
CA ALA A 104 3.48 11.54 -7.48
C ALA A 104 3.31 12.83 -6.65
N GLU A 105 4.12 13.86 -6.91
CA GLU A 105 4.00 15.18 -6.28
C GLU A 105 2.80 15.95 -6.81
N LEU A 106 2.52 15.88 -8.11
CA LEU A 106 1.27 16.39 -8.67
C LEU A 106 0.05 15.73 -7.99
N GLN A 107 0.03 14.40 -7.91
CA GLN A 107 -1.06 13.66 -7.24
C GLN A 107 -1.19 14.05 -5.77
N ARG A 108 -0.08 14.27 -5.06
CA ARG A 108 -0.07 14.81 -3.69
C ARG A 108 -0.72 16.18 -3.61
N HIS A 109 -0.36 17.10 -4.51
CA HIS A 109 -0.97 18.42 -4.56
C HIS A 109 -2.45 18.36 -4.90
N LEU A 110 -2.85 17.58 -5.91
CA LEU A 110 -4.25 17.42 -6.27
C LEU A 110 -5.05 16.78 -5.13
N SER A 111 -4.47 15.83 -4.41
CA SER A 111 -5.08 15.22 -3.22
C SER A 111 -5.21 16.24 -2.09
N HIS A 112 -4.14 17.01 -1.82
CA HIS A 112 -4.15 18.14 -0.88
C HIS A 112 -5.14 19.24 -1.25
N LEU A 113 -5.54 19.36 -2.50
CA LEU A 113 -6.52 20.35 -2.95
C LEU A 113 -7.94 19.76 -3.05
N GLY A 114 -8.11 18.47 -2.76
CA GLY A 114 -9.41 17.79 -2.82
C GLY A 114 -9.91 17.54 -4.26
N PHE A 115 -9.01 17.34 -5.21
CA PHE A 115 -9.31 16.98 -6.60
C PHE A 115 -8.89 15.56 -6.96
N TYR A 116 -8.00 14.93 -6.18
CA TYR A 116 -7.50 13.58 -6.45
C TYR A 116 -7.72 12.62 -5.28
N TYR A 117 -8.44 11.54 -5.58
CA TYR A 117 -8.93 10.54 -4.62
C TYR A 117 -8.35 9.14 -4.88
N GLY A 118 -7.35 9.05 -5.77
CA GLY A 118 -6.63 7.82 -6.08
C GLY A 118 -5.36 7.70 -5.26
N HIS A 119 -4.60 6.65 -5.52
CA HIS A 119 -3.28 6.50 -4.92
C HIS A 119 -2.28 7.47 -5.49
N ILE A 120 -1.36 7.89 -4.63
CA ILE A 120 -0.17 8.60 -5.04
C ILE A 120 0.82 7.54 -5.55
N ASP A 121 0.55 7.06 -6.76
CA ASP A 121 1.31 6.00 -7.41
C ASP A 121 2.40 6.47 -8.35
N GLY A 122 2.48 7.79 -8.54
CA GLY A 122 3.43 8.38 -9.46
C GLY A 122 3.14 8.02 -10.91
N GLU A 123 1.92 7.59 -11.23
CA GLU A 123 1.48 7.30 -12.59
C GLU A 123 0.41 8.28 -13.09
N PHE A 124 0.66 8.90 -14.23
CA PHE A 124 -0.26 9.86 -14.83
C PHE A 124 -1.28 9.09 -15.66
N GLY A 125 -2.22 8.45 -14.98
CA GLY A 125 -3.36 7.77 -15.60
C GLY A 125 -4.57 8.68 -15.83
N MET A 126 -5.68 8.10 -16.31
CA MET A 126 -6.94 8.80 -16.54
C MET A 126 -7.44 9.55 -15.30
N ARG A 127 -7.32 8.95 -14.10
CA ARG A 127 -7.74 9.60 -12.84
C ARG A 127 -6.97 10.89 -12.58
N THR A 128 -5.65 10.87 -12.78
CA THR A 128 -4.79 12.05 -12.63
C THR A 128 -5.18 13.11 -13.65
N ARG A 129 -5.43 12.72 -14.91
CA ARG A 129 -5.92 13.64 -15.96
C ARG A 129 -7.23 14.33 -15.57
N TYR A 130 -8.23 13.58 -15.10
CA TYR A 130 -9.51 14.14 -14.69
C TYR A 130 -9.36 15.11 -13.50
N ALA A 131 -8.55 14.76 -12.50
CA ALA A 131 -8.27 15.63 -11.37
C ALA A 131 -7.58 16.95 -11.79
N VAL A 132 -6.65 16.88 -12.74
CA VAL A 132 -6.00 18.07 -13.31
C VAL A 132 -7.02 18.94 -14.05
N ALA A 133 -7.88 18.35 -14.88
CA ALA A 133 -8.90 19.09 -15.63
C ALA A 133 -9.89 19.80 -14.69
N GLU A 134 -10.37 19.10 -13.65
CA GLU A 134 -11.30 19.64 -12.66
C GLU A 134 -10.66 20.78 -11.85
N LEU A 135 -9.40 20.62 -11.43
CA LEU A 135 -8.64 21.68 -10.79
C LEU A 135 -8.53 22.90 -11.72
N GLN A 136 -8.12 22.71 -12.98
CA GLN A 136 -7.96 23.77 -13.96
C GLN A 136 -9.24 24.60 -14.11
N GLU A 137 -10.39 23.93 -14.25
CA GLU A 137 -11.69 24.58 -14.31
C GLU A 137 -12.00 25.41 -13.05
N ASN A 138 -11.68 24.88 -11.87
CA ASN A 138 -11.85 25.58 -10.59
C ASN A 138 -10.91 26.78 -10.43
N LEU A 139 -9.74 26.74 -11.06
CA LEU A 139 -8.78 27.85 -11.09
C LEU A 139 -9.07 28.88 -12.19
N GLY A 140 -10.13 28.67 -12.98
CA GLY A 140 -10.52 29.57 -14.07
C GLY A 140 -9.62 29.50 -15.30
N ILE A 141 -8.89 28.41 -15.48
CA ILE A 141 -8.08 28.11 -16.68
C ILE A 141 -8.69 26.95 -17.48
N PRO A 142 -8.37 26.77 -18.77
CA PRO A 142 -8.95 25.70 -19.58
C PRO A 142 -8.67 24.29 -19.00
N GLY A 143 -9.71 23.47 -18.81
CA GLY A 143 -9.66 22.09 -18.31
C GLY A 143 -9.09 21.08 -19.30
N THR A 144 -7.84 21.26 -19.72
CA THR A 144 -7.17 20.38 -20.70
C THR A 144 -6.82 19.00 -20.13
N GLY A 145 -6.68 18.89 -18.81
CA GLY A 145 -6.20 17.68 -18.13
C GLY A 145 -4.70 17.44 -18.30
N VAL A 146 -3.97 18.40 -18.87
CA VAL A 146 -2.51 18.40 -19.02
C VAL A 146 -1.91 19.31 -17.96
N CYS A 147 -1.00 18.79 -17.14
CA CYS A 147 -0.29 19.59 -16.15
C CYS A 147 0.93 20.24 -16.82
N ASP A 148 0.75 21.46 -17.30
CA ASP A 148 1.77 22.31 -17.92
C ASP A 148 2.24 23.44 -16.97
N GLY A 149 3.10 24.34 -17.48
CA GLY A 149 3.64 25.44 -16.69
C GLY A 149 2.59 26.40 -16.14
N ASP A 150 1.49 26.62 -16.87
CA ASP A 150 0.38 27.47 -16.44
C ASP A 150 -0.37 26.81 -15.27
N THR A 151 -0.62 25.51 -15.38
CA THR A 151 -1.23 24.69 -14.32
C THR A 151 -0.37 24.70 -13.05
N VAL A 152 0.93 24.45 -13.17
CA VAL A 152 1.89 24.48 -12.04
C VAL A 152 1.91 25.86 -11.36
N THR A 153 1.93 26.93 -12.16
CA THR A 153 1.91 28.31 -11.65
C THR A 153 0.62 28.59 -10.90
N ALA A 154 -0.53 28.20 -11.44
CA ALA A 154 -1.83 28.38 -10.80
C ALA A 154 -1.93 27.58 -9.49
N MET A 155 -1.48 26.32 -9.48
CA MET A 155 -1.42 25.46 -8.29
C MET A 155 -0.55 26.05 -7.17
N SER A 156 0.63 26.58 -7.51
CA SER A 156 1.55 27.14 -6.51
C SER A 156 0.94 28.30 -5.70
N ARG A 157 -0.01 29.04 -6.29
CA ARG A 157 -0.73 30.14 -5.62
C ARG A 157 -1.74 29.62 -4.62
N VAL A 158 -2.41 28.51 -4.93
CA VAL A 158 -3.44 27.91 -4.07
C VAL A 158 -2.83 27.07 -2.95
N ASN A 159 -1.76 26.31 -3.21
CA ASN A 159 -1.06 25.53 -2.17
C ASN A 159 -0.49 26.40 -1.04
N ARG A 160 -0.19 27.67 -1.28
CA ARG A 160 0.23 28.61 -0.22
C ARG A 160 -0.91 29.03 0.71
N ALA A 161 -2.16 28.88 0.30
CA ALA A 161 -3.34 29.36 1.01
C ALA A 161 -4.03 28.27 1.83
N ILE A 162 -3.77 26.99 1.56
CA ILE A 162 -4.49 25.86 2.15
C ILE A 162 -3.56 25.10 3.10
N SER A 163 -3.98 24.93 4.36
CA SER A 163 -3.26 24.08 5.32
C SER A 163 -3.53 22.60 5.03
N PRO A 164 -2.51 21.71 5.12
CA PRO A 164 -2.64 20.27 4.82
C PRO A 164 -3.77 19.54 5.55
N SER A 165 -4.17 20.06 6.72
CA SER A 165 -5.20 19.45 7.56
C SER A 165 -6.64 19.75 7.15
N GLN A 166 -6.89 20.78 6.33
CA GLN A 166 -8.26 21.28 6.09
C GLN A 166 -8.89 20.78 4.79
N ALA A 167 -8.09 20.46 3.77
CA ALA A 167 -8.62 20.03 2.48
C ALA A 167 -8.91 18.52 2.41
N PHE A 168 -8.13 17.71 3.14
CA PHE A 168 -8.35 16.26 3.26
C PHE A 168 -9.62 15.96 4.09
N ALA A 169 -9.92 16.79 5.09
CA ALA A 169 -11.02 16.53 6.03
C ALA A 169 -12.41 16.99 5.56
N LEU A 170 -12.56 17.64 4.40
CA LEU A 170 -13.86 18.24 4.04
C LEU A 170 -14.59 17.54 2.88
N ARG A 171 -13.87 16.87 1.97
CA ARG A 171 -14.48 16.22 0.79
C ARG A 171 -14.44 14.69 0.80
N ASP A 172 -13.50 14.08 1.54
CA ASP A 172 -13.46 12.62 1.72
C ASP A 172 -14.60 12.11 2.61
N TYR A 173 -15.07 12.92 3.55
CA TYR A 173 -16.30 12.60 4.30
C TYR A 173 -17.52 12.56 3.38
N GLU A 174 -17.71 13.53 2.48
CA GLU A 174 -18.87 13.61 1.57
C GLU A 174 -18.99 12.44 0.56
N ARG A 175 -17.90 11.71 0.27
CA ARG A 175 -17.95 10.50 -0.58
C ARG A 175 -18.19 9.21 0.20
N LEU A 176 -17.76 9.16 1.46
CA LEU A 176 -18.18 8.14 2.43
C LEU A 176 -19.65 8.32 2.86
N ASP A 177 -20.15 9.56 2.82
CA ASP A 177 -21.49 10.02 3.24
C ASP A 177 -22.65 9.54 2.34
N ARG A 178 -22.38 8.72 1.32
CA ARG A 178 -23.40 8.28 0.35
C ARG A 178 -23.77 6.80 0.35
N SER A 179 -23.48 6.04 1.40
CA SER A 179 -24.10 4.72 1.56
C SER A 179 -24.49 4.40 3.00
N THR A 180 -25.79 4.14 3.21
CA THR A 180 -26.35 3.58 4.45
C THR A 180 -25.97 2.10 4.70
N ALA A 181 -25.02 1.55 3.93
CA ALA A 181 -24.50 0.19 4.08
C ALA A 181 -22.98 0.14 3.83
N ALA A 182 -22.20 -0.05 4.89
CA ALA A 182 -20.74 0.07 4.87
C ALA A 182 -20.02 -0.98 4.00
N LEU A 183 -20.52 -2.23 3.99
CA LEU A 183 -19.87 -3.37 3.32
C LEU A 183 -20.61 -3.84 2.06
N ARG A 184 -21.92 -3.57 1.96
CA ARG A 184 -22.77 -4.08 0.87
C ARG A 184 -22.30 -3.56 -0.50
N GLY A 185 -22.06 -4.48 -1.44
CA GLY A 185 -21.62 -4.18 -2.81
C GLY A 185 -20.17 -3.72 -2.93
N ARG A 186 -19.37 -3.84 -1.85
CA ARG A 186 -17.93 -3.59 -1.88
C ARG A 186 -17.20 -4.84 -2.36
N THR A 187 -16.24 -4.66 -3.25
CA THR A 187 -15.34 -5.71 -3.69
C THR A 187 -14.05 -5.62 -2.87
N ILE A 188 -13.61 -6.71 -2.26
CA ILE A 188 -12.41 -6.79 -1.41
C ILE A 188 -11.53 -7.93 -1.93
N THR A 189 -10.22 -7.75 -1.91
CA THR A 189 -9.26 -8.82 -2.19
C THR A 189 -8.55 -9.22 -0.92
N LEU A 190 -8.41 -10.52 -0.70
CA LEU A 190 -7.65 -11.11 0.39
C LEU A 190 -6.49 -11.93 -0.18
N ASN A 191 -5.28 -11.63 0.26
CA ASN A 191 -4.09 -12.43 -0.04
C ASN A 191 -3.51 -13.00 1.23
N THR A 192 -2.82 -14.13 1.10
CA THR A 192 -2.21 -14.81 2.23
C THR A 192 -0.75 -15.11 1.97
N GLY A 193 0.04 -15.00 3.03
CA GLY A 193 1.35 -15.60 3.12
C GLY A 193 1.31 -17.11 2.90
N ARG A 194 2.40 -17.65 2.32
CA ARG A 194 2.45 -19.05 1.85
C ARG A 194 3.65 -19.81 2.41
N SER A 195 4.36 -19.27 3.39
CA SER A 195 5.46 -19.97 4.04
C SER A 195 4.96 -21.25 4.69
N GLN A 196 5.66 -22.34 4.40
CA GLN A 196 5.41 -23.65 5.01
C GLN A 196 6.41 -23.97 6.12
N THR A 197 7.23 -23.00 6.53
CA THR A 197 8.14 -23.16 7.66
C THR A 197 7.32 -23.39 8.93
N PRO A 198 7.45 -24.55 9.59
CA PRO A 198 6.68 -24.85 10.78
C PRO A 198 7.23 -24.10 12.00
N SER A 199 6.33 -23.70 12.90
CA SER A 199 6.72 -23.28 14.25
C SER A 199 7.40 -24.43 14.98
N GLU A 200 8.48 -24.12 15.70
CA GLU A 200 9.17 -25.08 16.57
C GLU A 200 8.47 -25.30 17.92
N HIS A 201 7.49 -24.45 18.25
CA HIS A 201 6.89 -24.39 19.58
C HIS A 201 5.60 -25.19 19.72
N VAL A 202 4.80 -25.27 18.65
CA VAL A 202 3.43 -25.77 18.75
C VAL A 202 2.89 -26.27 17.41
N THR A 203 1.96 -27.22 17.48
CA THR A 203 1.12 -27.64 16.36
C THR A 203 -0.27 -27.01 16.45
N GLU A 204 -0.99 -26.98 15.34
CA GLU A 204 -2.37 -26.52 15.31
C GLU A 204 -3.24 -27.37 16.26
N ARG A 205 -4.04 -26.71 17.13
CA ARG A 205 -4.62 -27.35 18.33
C ARG A 205 -5.69 -28.41 18.04
N LEU A 206 -6.41 -28.31 16.92
CA LEU A 206 -7.49 -29.24 16.59
C LEU A 206 -7.05 -30.37 15.66
N SER A 207 -6.26 -30.03 14.65
CA SER A 207 -5.80 -30.92 13.57
C SER A 207 -4.49 -31.62 13.90
N GLY A 208 -3.68 -31.08 14.82
CA GLY A 208 -2.35 -31.56 15.14
C GLY A 208 -1.31 -31.33 14.03
N GLN A 209 -1.66 -30.59 12.97
CA GLN A 209 -0.75 -30.29 11.87
C GLN A 209 0.33 -29.28 12.29
N PRO A 210 1.50 -29.26 11.62
CA PRO A 210 2.50 -28.23 11.85
C PRO A 210 1.91 -26.84 11.67
N LEU A 211 2.11 -25.95 12.64
CA LEU A 211 1.64 -24.57 12.55
C LEU A 211 2.55 -23.80 11.57
N THR A 212 2.00 -23.41 10.43
CA THR A 212 2.72 -22.67 9.37
C THR A 212 2.00 -21.36 9.06
N GLU A 213 2.69 -20.42 8.40
CA GLU A 213 2.07 -19.18 7.92
C GLU A 213 0.90 -19.52 6.99
N LEU A 214 1.11 -20.44 6.03
CA LEU A 214 0.06 -20.86 5.10
C LEU A 214 -1.20 -21.35 5.82
N LEU A 215 -1.04 -22.15 6.88
CA LEU A 215 -2.17 -22.67 7.66
C LEU A 215 -2.92 -21.52 8.36
N VAL A 216 -2.19 -20.67 9.07
CA VAL A 216 -2.78 -19.61 9.89
C VAL A 216 -3.43 -18.54 9.01
N ALA A 217 -2.70 -18.03 8.02
CA ALA A 217 -3.18 -16.98 7.13
C ALA A 217 -4.38 -17.44 6.30
N SER A 218 -4.39 -18.69 5.82
CA SER A 218 -5.53 -19.23 5.06
C SER A 218 -6.77 -19.41 5.93
N ASP A 219 -6.65 -19.96 7.14
CA ASP A 219 -7.81 -20.10 8.06
C ASP A 219 -8.40 -18.73 8.45
N VAL A 220 -7.56 -17.73 8.73
CA VAL A 220 -8.03 -16.37 9.01
C VAL A 220 -8.69 -15.76 7.77
N SER A 221 -8.08 -15.88 6.60
CA SER A 221 -8.62 -15.36 5.34
C SER A 221 -9.99 -15.95 5.01
N GLU A 222 -10.16 -17.28 5.14
CA GLU A 222 -11.44 -17.97 4.90
C GLU A 222 -12.54 -17.47 5.87
N ARG A 223 -12.19 -17.23 7.14
CA ARG A 223 -13.13 -16.66 8.13
C ARG A 223 -13.54 -15.25 7.76
N VAL A 224 -12.57 -14.39 7.43
CA VAL A 224 -12.83 -13.01 6.99
C VAL A 224 -13.70 -13.00 5.74
N GLU A 225 -13.39 -13.83 4.75
CA GLU A 225 -14.16 -13.96 3.52
C GLU A 225 -15.62 -14.34 3.77
N ARG A 226 -15.85 -15.36 4.61
CA ARG A 226 -17.19 -15.81 4.96
C ARG A 226 -18.01 -14.68 5.58
N ILE A 227 -17.44 -13.97 6.56
CA ILE A 227 -18.12 -12.88 7.26
C ILE A 227 -18.39 -11.70 6.31
N LEU A 228 -17.42 -11.31 5.48
CA LEU A 228 -17.60 -10.24 4.50
C LEU A 228 -18.74 -10.56 3.51
N LYS A 229 -18.81 -11.81 3.03
CA LYS A 229 -19.91 -12.28 2.16
C LYS A 229 -21.26 -12.26 2.86
N GLU A 230 -21.32 -12.65 4.13
CA GLU A 230 -22.54 -12.56 4.96
C GLU A 230 -23.07 -11.12 5.06
N PHE A 231 -22.18 -10.12 5.08
CA PHE A 231 -22.53 -8.69 5.07
C PHE A 231 -22.63 -8.06 3.68
N GLY A 232 -22.66 -8.88 2.62
CA GLY A 232 -22.93 -8.44 1.25
C GLY A 232 -21.74 -7.80 0.54
N ALA A 233 -20.52 -7.94 1.06
CA ALA A 233 -19.31 -7.67 0.30
C ALA A 233 -18.98 -8.86 -0.61
N GLU A 234 -18.32 -8.57 -1.73
CA GLU A 234 -17.78 -9.55 -2.65
C GLU A 234 -16.29 -9.71 -2.38
N VAL A 235 -15.81 -10.94 -2.23
CA VAL A 235 -14.38 -11.24 -2.10
C VAL A 235 -13.89 -11.86 -3.40
N VAL A 236 -12.92 -11.22 -4.04
CA VAL A 236 -12.39 -11.62 -5.35
C VAL A 236 -10.89 -11.81 -5.29
N ALA A 237 -10.41 -12.85 -5.97
CA ALA A 237 -9.01 -12.94 -6.33
C ALA A 237 -8.73 -11.86 -7.38
N TRP A 238 -7.77 -10.99 -7.10
CA TRP A 238 -7.34 -9.97 -8.05
C TRP A 238 -5.87 -10.18 -8.38
N GLU A 239 -5.57 -10.27 -9.67
CA GLU A 239 -4.21 -10.35 -10.18
C GLU A 239 -3.86 -9.06 -10.92
N PRO A 240 -2.69 -8.43 -10.66
CA PRO A 240 -2.28 -7.19 -11.30
C PRO A 240 -2.25 -7.21 -12.83
N ASN A 241 -2.15 -8.40 -13.43
CA ASN A 241 -2.08 -8.62 -14.87
C ASN A 241 -3.31 -9.35 -15.42
N GLY A 242 -4.44 -9.31 -14.71
CA GLY A 242 -5.70 -9.91 -15.15
C GLY A 242 -6.14 -9.37 -16.51
N THR A 243 -6.60 -10.26 -17.39
CA THR A 243 -6.97 -9.98 -18.78
C THR A 243 -8.32 -9.28 -18.96
N ASP A 244 -9.04 -8.97 -17.88
CA ASP A 244 -10.36 -8.35 -17.94
C ASP A 244 -10.32 -6.85 -17.62
N PRO A 245 -10.26 -5.98 -18.65
CA PRO A 245 -10.29 -4.52 -18.49
C PRO A 245 -11.63 -3.97 -18.00
N MET A 246 -12.70 -4.78 -17.92
CA MET A 246 -14.00 -4.39 -17.36
C MET A 246 -14.17 -4.78 -15.89
N SER A 247 -13.21 -5.50 -15.30
CA SER A 247 -13.29 -5.89 -13.89
C SER A 247 -13.26 -4.65 -12.98
N ARG A 248 -14.26 -4.51 -12.12
CA ARG A 248 -14.34 -3.42 -11.14
C ARG A 248 -13.18 -3.59 -10.15
N LEU A 249 -12.32 -2.57 -10.04
CA LEU A 249 -11.22 -2.57 -9.08
C LEU A 249 -11.76 -2.82 -7.66
N PRO A 250 -11.13 -3.74 -6.89
CA PRO A 250 -11.38 -3.88 -5.47
C PRO A 250 -11.29 -2.54 -4.74
N SER A 251 -12.18 -2.35 -3.77
CA SER A 251 -12.18 -1.20 -2.87
C SER A 251 -11.09 -1.26 -1.81
N LEU A 252 -10.59 -2.46 -1.50
CA LEU A 252 -9.50 -2.71 -0.56
C LEU A 252 -8.82 -4.05 -0.90
N ASN A 253 -7.51 -4.10 -0.77
CA ASN A 253 -6.68 -5.29 -0.77
C ASN A 253 -6.10 -5.49 0.64
N VAL A 254 -6.20 -6.70 1.17
CA VAL A 254 -5.69 -7.07 2.49
C VAL A 254 -4.75 -8.26 2.35
N ASP A 255 -3.49 -8.07 2.72
CA ASP A 255 -2.48 -9.13 2.76
C ASP A 255 -2.33 -9.62 4.21
N ILE A 256 -2.58 -10.91 4.45
CA ILE A 256 -2.57 -11.54 5.78
C ILE A 256 -1.33 -12.44 5.91
N HIS A 257 -0.48 -12.15 6.87
CA HIS A 257 0.83 -12.77 7.04
C HIS A 257 1.10 -13.16 8.50
N CYS A 258 2.08 -14.03 8.68
CA CYS A 258 2.74 -14.26 9.96
C CYS A 258 4.25 -14.12 9.74
N ASP A 259 4.94 -13.50 10.69
CA ASP A 259 6.37 -13.25 10.56
C ASP A 259 7.19 -14.36 11.24
N TRP A 260 8.49 -14.36 10.94
CA TRP A 260 9.46 -15.26 11.53
C TRP A 260 10.81 -14.55 11.63
N LEU A 261 11.42 -14.60 12.81
CA LEU A 261 12.77 -14.08 13.03
C LEU A 261 13.59 -15.05 13.88
N ASP A 262 14.88 -15.17 13.57
CA ASP A 262 15.88 -15.93 14.36
C ASP A 262 16.27 -15.18 15.65
N GLN A 263 15.24 -14.69 16.36
CA GLN A 263 15.29 -13.99 17.63
C GLN A 263 14.01 -14.35 18.40
N PRO A 264 14.07 -15.26 19.39
CA PRO A 264 12.89 -15.74 20.10
C PRO A 264 12.10 -14.66 20.84
N ALA A 265 12.71 -13.50 21.09
CA ALA A 265 12.07 -12.36 21.76
C ALA A 265 11.24 -11.48 20.82
N ALA A 266 11.32 -11.65 19.50
CA ALA A 266 10.47 -10.93 18.56
C ALA A 266 9.04 -11.46 18.67
N SER A 267 8.08 -10.57 18.98
CA SER A 267 6.67 -10.90 19.15
C SER A 267 5.79 -9.71 18.78
N GLY A 268 4.51 -9.99 18.53
CA GLY A 268 3.50 -8.97 18.35
C GLY A 268 2.97 -8.83 16.93
N ILE A 269 1.98 -7.96 16.80
CA ILE A 269 1.25 -7.67 15.56
C ILE A 269 1.71 -6.35 14.95
N ALA A 270 1.76 -6.28 13.63
CA ALA A 270 2.11 -5.08 12.88
C ALA A 270 1.20 -4.93 11.66
N ALA A 271 0.98 -3.69 11.22
CA ALA A 271 0.35 -3.45 9.93
C ALA A 271 1.17 -2.50 9.08
N TYR A 272 1.05 -2.67 7.77
CA TYR A 272 1.84 -1.98 6.77
C TYR A 272 0.94 -1.33 5.74
N TYR A 273 1.33 -0.15 5.30
CA TYR A 273 0.64 0.59 4.26
C TYR A 273 1.66 1.16 3.30
N TRP A 274 1.21 1.51 2.11
CA TRP A 274 2.08 2.17 1.16
C TRP A 274 2.42 3.60 1.58
N GLY A 275 3.69 3.82 1.88
CA GLY A 275 4.22 5.11 2.31
C GLY A 275 5.74 5.15 2.23
N LEU A 276 6.33 6.32 2.48
CA LEU A 276 7.78 6.49 2.58
C LEU A 276 8.27 6.07 3.97
N PRO A 277 9.15 5.05 4.10
CA PRO A 277 9.61 4.59 5.42
C PRO A 277 10.38 5.64 6.22
N SER A 278 11.10 6.54 5.55
CA SER A 278 11.95 7.55 6.19
C SER A 278 11.16 8.70 6.83
N THR A 279 10.02 9.07 6.26
CA THR A 279 9.19 10.19 6.72
C THR A 279 7.88 9.75 7.36
N GLY A 280 7.46 8.50 7.12
CA GLY A 280 6.12 8.02 7.47
C GLY A 280 5.01 8.64 6.61
N GLU A 281 5.37 9.35 5.52
CA GLU A 281 4.39 10.00 4.66
C GLU A 281 3.58 8.97 3.87
N PRO A 282 2.23 8.97 3.97
CA PRO A 282 1.40 8.03 3.26
C PRO A 282 1.36 8.33 1.76
N ARG A 283 1.54 7.27 0.96
CA ARG A 283 1.26 7.27 -0.49
C ARG A 283 -0.14 6.72 -0.78
N SER A 284 -0.67 5.92 0.15
CA SER A 284 -2.06 5.47 0.21
C SER A 284 -2.69 5.90 1.55
N PRO A 285 -3.38 7.05 1.61
CA PRO A 285 -4.06 7.50 2.82
C PRO A 285 -5.15 6.52 3.30
N ILE A 286 -5.89 5.92 2.36
CA ILE A 286 -6.91 4.91 2.67
C ILE A 286 -6.24 3.64 3.22
N GLY A 287 -5.13 3.19 2.62
CA GLY A 287 -4.36 2.05 3.14
C GLY A 287 -3.78 2.32 4.52
N GLN A 288 -3.32 3.55 4.79
CA GLN A 288 -2.86 3.97 6.13
C GLN A 288 -4.00 3.93 7.14
N ARG A 289 -5.17 4.50 6.81
CA ARG A 289 -6.36 4.47 7.69
C ARG A 289 -6.79 3.03 7.97
N ALA A 290 -6.81 2.17 6.94
CA ALA A 290 -7.09 0.75 7.09
C ALA A 290 -6.10 0.08 8.06
N ALA A 291 -4.79 0.28 7.88
CA ALA A 291 -3.75 -0.26 8.76
C ALA A 291 -3.90 0.20 10.22
N ILE A 292 -4.24 1.48 10.43
CA ILE A 292 -4.51 2.03 11.77
C ILE A 292 -5.73 1.36 12.42
N LEU A 293 -6.83 1.20 11.68
CA LEU A 293 -8.03 0.56 12.21
C LEU A 293 -7.79 -0.93 12.51
N MET A 294 -7.06 -1.64 11.64
CA MET A 294 -6.69 -3.04 11.83
C MET A 294 -5.90 -3.24 13.12
N ILE A 295 -4.83 -2.46 13.32
CA ILE A 295 -4.03 -2.57 14.55
C ILE A 295 -4.82 -2.16 15.79
N LYS A 296 -5.66 -1.14 15.69
CA LYS A 296 -6.55 -0.74 16.79
C LYS A 296 -7.49 -1.87 17.20
N GLU A 297 -8.20 -2.50 16.26
CA GLU A 297 -9.14 -3.58 16.57
C GLU A 297 -8.44 -4.83 17.09
N LEU A 298 -7.32 -5.23 16.47
CA LEU A 298 -6.53 -6.37 16.92
C LEU A 298 -5.98 -6.15 18.33
N ALA A 299 -5.36 -5.00 18.61
CA ALA A 299 -4.81 -4.69 19.92
C ALA A 299 -5.89 -4.55 21.02
N ALA A 300 -7.12 -4.18 20.66
CA ALA A 300 -8.21 -4.05 21.62
C ALA A 300 -8.85 -5.40 22.00
N ARG A 301 -8.73 -6.44 21.15
CA ARG A 301 -9.45 -7.72 21.30
C ARG A 301 -8.54 -8.92 21.52
N THR A 302 -7.25 -8.74 21.27
CA THR A 302 -6.23 -9.77 21.49
C THR A 302 -5.29 -9.33 22.61
N ASP A 303 -4.53 -10.28 23.13
CA ASP A 303 -3.44 -10.01 24.07
C ASP A 303 -2.07 -9.89 23.39
N MET A 304 -2.05 -9.74 22.06
CA MET A 304 -0.81 -9.59 21.29
C MET A 304 -0.23 -8.19 21.46
N GLU A 305 1.10 -8.10 21.55
CA GLU A 305 1.80 -6.81 21.59
C GLU A 305 1.62 -6.05 20.27
N SER A 306 1.21 -4.78 20.33
CA SER A 306 1.08 -3.95 19.12
C SER A 306 2.41 -3.28 18.78
N LEU A 307 3.02 -3.71 17.67
CA LEU A 307 4.19 -3.06 17.08
C LEU A 307 3.84 -1.83 16.24
N GLY A 308 2.54 -1.52 16.11
CA GLY A 308 2.04 -0.33 15.44
C GLY A 308 1.96 -0.47 13.92
N VAL A 309 1.97 0.68 13.24
CA VAL A 309 1.69 0.80 11.81
C VAL A 309 2.88 1.41 11.09
N HIS A 310 3.30 0.80 9.99
CA HIS A 310 4.57 1.09 9.34
C HIS A 310 4.43 1.39 7.84
N ALA A 311 5.02 2.49 7.40
CA ALA A 311 5.11 2.81 5.97
C ALA A 311 6.09 1.85 5.27
N ARG A 312 5.67 1.24 4.17
CA ARG A 312 6.48 0.36 3.33
C ARG A 312 6.23 0.64 1.85
N THR A 313 7.15 0.18 1.02
CA THR A 313 7.11 0.31 -0.45
C THR A 313 7.14 -1.08 -1.12
N TRP A 314 6.54 -2.07 -0.48
CA TRP A 314 6.40 -3.42 -1.04
C TRP A 314 5.41 -3.44 -2.20
N ASP A 315 5.65 -4.30 -3.18
CA ASP A 315 4.84 -4.34 -4.40
C ASP A 315 3.39 -4.76 -4.14
N THR A 316 3.14 -5.61 -3.14
CA THR A 316 1.78 -6.01 -2.73
C THR A 316 0.98 -4.83 -2.16
N LEU A 317 1.67 -3.80 -1.65
CA LEU A 317 1.06 -2.57 -1.17
C LEU A 317 0.89 -1.50 -2.28
N LYS A 318 1.54 -1.69 -3.43
CA LYS A 318 1.59 -0.75 -4.56
C LYS A 318 0.65 -1.16 -5.70
N LEU A 319 -0.56 -1.59 -5.37
CA LEU A 319 -1.54 -1.97 -6.38
C LEU A 319 -2.17 -0.71 -7.01
N PRO A 320 -2.06 -0.51 -8.34
CA PRO A 320 -2.61 0.68 -8.98
C PRO A 320 -4.11 0.84 -8.72
N GLY A 321 -4.50 1.95 -8.10
CA GLY A 321 -5.89 2.28 -7.81
C GLY A 321 -6.62 1.43 -6.75
N ILE A 322 -5.97 0.46 -6.09
CA ILE A 322 -6.57 -0.42 -5.06
C ILE A 322 -5.90 -0.17 -3.70
N PRO A 323 -6.58 0.40 -2.69
CA PRO A 323 -5.98 0.59 -1.37
C PRO A 323 -5.51 -0.73 -0.79
N SER A 324 -4.24 -0.81 -0.42
CA SER A 324 -3.64 -2.04 0.14
C SER A 324 -3.19 -1.84 1.57
N VAL A 325 -3.40 -2.88 2.39
CA VAL A 325 -2.88 -3.03 3.74
C VAL A 325 -2.29 -4.43 3.90
N GLY A 326 -1.12 -4.52 4.53
CA GLY A 326 -0.54 -5.79 4.96
C GLY A 326 -0.62 -5.90 6.49
N ILE A 327 -0.85 -7.10 7.01
CA ILE A 327 -0.96 -7.35 8.45
C ILE A 327 -0.12 -8.58 8.80
N ASP A 328 0.78 -8.42 9.76
CA ASP A 328 1.46 -9.53 10.43
C ASP A 328 0.70 -9.86 11.72
N LEU A 329 0.22 -11.10 11.80
CA LEU A 329 -0.60 -11.58 12.90
C LEU A 329 0.20 -12.04 14.13
N GLY A 330 1.53 -12.04 14.05
CA GLY A 330 2.42 -12.53 15.11
C GLY A 330 3.65 -13.26 14.54
N TYR A 331 4.58 -13.58 15.43
CA TYR A 331 5.81 -14.32 15.09
C TYR A 331 5.64 -15.81 15.36
N LEU A 332 5.71 -16.65 14.32
CA LEU A 332 5.63 -18.11 14.49
C LEU A 332 6.88 -18.71 15.17
N SER A 333 7.99 -17.96 15.20
CA SER A 333 9.18 -18.28 15.99
C SER A 333 9.06 -17.92 17.47
N ASN A 334 8.02 -17.21 17.88
CA ASN A 334 7.79 -16.85 19.28
C ASN A 334 6.83 -17.82 19.95
N PHE A 335 7.16 -18.21 21.18
CA PHE A 335 6.36 -19.17 21.95
C PHE A 335 4.92 -18.66 22.19
N HIS A 336 4.73 -17.43 22.66
CA HIS A 336 3.42 -16.90 23.02
C HIS A 336 2.53 -16.73 21.77
N ASP A 337 3.04 -16.01 20.78
CA ASP A 337 2.32 -15.73 19.52
C ASP A 337 1.91 -17.01 18.81
N ALA A 338 2.82 -17.99 18.69
CA ALA A 338 2.52 -19.27 18.06
C ALA A 338 1.40 -20.02 18.81
N HIS A 339 1.41 -20.03 20.15
CA HIS A 339 0.36 -20.69 20.94
C HIS A 339 -1.00 -20.01 20.81
N ARG A 340 -1.04 -18.68 20.64
CA ARG A 340 -2.25 -17.92 20.32
C ARG A 340 -2.75 -18.25 18.92
N LEU A 341 -1.89 -18.19 17.91
CA LEU A 341 -2.26 -18.47 16.51
C LEU A 341 -2.59 -19.95 16.25
N ALA A 342 -2.14 -20.87 17.11
CA ALA A 342 -2.55 -22.27 17.08
C ALA A 342 -4.00 -22.50 17.54
N ASP A 343 -4.63 -21.51 18.18
CA ASP A 343 -6.01 -21.58 18.68
C ASP A 343 -7.02 -21.06 17.64
N PRO A 344 -7.93 -21.90 17.12
CA PRO A 344 -8.96 -21.45 16.18
C PRO A 344 -9.90 -20.39 16.75
N VAL A 345 -10.14 -20.36 18.06
CA VAL A 345 -10.98 -19.34 18.70
C VAL A 345 -10.27 -17.98 18.66
N PHE A 346 -8.96 -17.98 18.86
CA PHE A 346 -8.15 -16.78 18.70
C PHE A 346 -8.14 -16.32 17.23
N ARG A 347 -7.96 -17.23 16.27
CA ARG A 347 -8.03 -16.90 14.84
C ARG A 347 -9.41 -16.36 14.42
N GLN A 348 -10.50 -16.80 15.05
CA GLN A 348 -11.83 -16.20 14.87
C GLN A 348 -11.87 -14.75 15.39
N THR A 349 -11.29 -14.49 16.57
CA THR A 349 -11.21 -13.13 17.13
C THR A 349 -10.40 -12.20 16.21
N VAL A 350 -9.31 -12.69 15.63
CA VAL A 350 -8.52 -11.97 14.62
C VAL A 350 -9.37 -11.66 13.39
N ALA A 351 -10.09 -12.65 12.85
CA ALA A 351 -10.96 -12.45 11.69
C ALA A 351 -12.07 -11.42 11.96
N ASP A 352 -12.72 -11.47 13.12
CA ASP A 352 -13.74 -10.50 13.52
C ASP A 352 -13.16 -9.09 13.61
N SER A 353 -11.95 -8.95 14.17
CA SER A 353 -11.21 -7.68 14.28
C SER A 353 -10.94 -7.07 12.90
N ILE A 354 -10.51 -7.90 11.94
CA ILE A 354 -10.24 -7.49 10.57
C ILE A 354 -11.53 -6.98 9.91
N VAL A 355 -12.64 -7.71 10.03
CA VAL A 355 -13.92 -7.30 9.43
C VAL A 355 -14.44 -6.00 10.04
N ILE A 356 -14.37 -5.86 11.37
CA ILE A 356 -14.80 -4.64 12.06
C ILE A 356 -13.95 -3.45 11.59
N ALA A 357 -12.63 -3.62 11.46
CA ALA A 357 -11.77 -2.57 10.93
C ALA A 357 -12.12 -2.17 9.48
N ILE A 358 -12.45 -3.14 8.61
CA ILE A 358 -12.91 -2.86 7.23
C ILE A 358 -14.24 -2.12 7.24
N GLN A 359 -15.18 -2.50 8.11
CA GLN A 359 -16.45 -1.80 8.22
C GLN A 359 -16.24 -0.35 8.66
N ARG A 360 -15.45 -0.13 9.72
CA ARG A 360 -15.13 1.21 10.24
C ARG A 360 -14.39 2.08 9.24
N LEU A 361 -13.65 1.48 8.31
CA LEU A 361 -13.06 2.21 7.17
C LEU A 361 -14.13 2.88 6.30
N TYR A 362 -15.34 2.31 6.26
CA TYR A 362 -16.43 2.74 5.40
C TYR A 362 -17.63 3.37 6.13
N LEU A 363 -17.58 3.51 7.46
CA LEU A 363 -18.58 4.25 8.25
C LEU A 363 -18.30 5.76 8.27
N LEU A 364 -19.36 6.54 8.45
CA LEU A 364 -19.27 7.97 8.73
C LEU A 364 -18.72 8.21 10.14
N GLU A 365 -18.04 9.34 10.35
CA GLU A 365 -17.44 9.66 11.65
C GLU A 365 -18.46 9.79 12.79
N GLU A 366 -19.67 10.23 12.48
CA GLU A 366 -20.77 10.29 13.46
C GLU A 366 -21.31 8.89 13.82
N GLU A 367 -21.05 7.89 12.97
CA GLU A 367 -21.48 6.51 13.11
C GLU A 367 -20.36 5.57 13.61
N ASP A 368 -19.10 6.02 13.56
CA ASP A 368 -17.93 5.25 14.00
C ASP A 368 -17.82 5.24 15.53
N GLN A 369 -18.03 4.07 16.12
CA GLN A 369 -17.92 3.88 17.55
C GLN A 369 -16.44 3.75 17.99
N PRO A 370 -16.09 4.08 19.25
CA PRO A 370 -14.73 3.90 19.76
C PRO A 370 -14.25 2.45 19.65
N THR A 371 -12.94 2.26 19.38
CA THR A 371 -12.33 0.93 19.28
C THR A 371 -12.64 0.06 20.50
N GLY A 372 -12.99 -1.20 20.26
CA GLY A 372 -13.31 -2.18 21.32
C GLY A 372 -14.75 -2.12 21.83
N THR A 373 -15.58 -1.19 21.34
CA THR A 373 -17.02 -1.14 21.70
C THR A 373 -17.91 -1.90 20.71
N LEU A 374 -17.49 -2.02 19.45
CA LEU A 374 -18.23 -2.74 18.42
C LEU A 374 -18.15 -4.26 18.63
N VAL A 375 -19.23 -4.97 18.41
CA VAL A 375 -19.24 -6.44 18.29
C VAL A 375 -19.68 -6.85 16.89
N LEU A 376 -19.49 -8.12 16.54
CA LEU A 376 -19.88 -8.62 15.22
C LEU A 376 -21.37 -8.37 14.91
N ASP A 377 -22.22 -8.38 15.93
CA ASP A 377 -23.65 -8.06 15.80
C ASP A 377 -23.91 -6.60 15.39
N ASP A 378 -23.03 -5.66 15.76
CA ASP A 378 -23.17 -4.25 15.35
C ASP A 378 -22.94 -4.10 13.84
N VAL A 379 -22.13 -4.97 13.22
CA VAL A 379 -21.92 -5.01 11.77
C VAL A 379 -23.24 -5.22 11.02
N SER A 380 -24.15 -6.02 11.59
CA SER A 380 -25.47 -6.30 11.02
C SER A 380 -26.41 -5.09 11.03
N ARG A 381 -26.26 -4.18 12.00
CA ARG A 381 -27.08 -2.95 12.09
C ARG A 381 -26.81 -2.02 10.91
N PHE A 382 -25.54 -1.89 10.55
CA PHE A 382 -25.11 -1.07 9.42
C PHE A 382 -25.19 -1.81 8.08
N ASN A 383 -25.40 -3.13 8.09
CA ASN A 383 -25.54 -3.95 6.88
C ASN A 383 -26.71 -4.93 7.05
N PRO A 384 -27.97 -4.45 7.11
CA PRO A 384 -29.13 -5.33 7.29
C PRO A 384 -29.16 -6.37 6.16
N ALA A 385 -29.39 -7.64 6.47
CA ALA A 385 -29.61 -8.66 5.44
C ALA A 385 -30.93 -8.38 4.71
N ASP A 386 -31.00 -8.61 3.40
CA ASP A 386 -32.27 -8.49 2.67
C ASP A 386 -33.27 -9.53 3.22
N GLU A 387 -34.29 -9.07 3.95
CA GLU A 387 -35.44 -9.86 4.41
C GLU A 387 -36.36 -10.29 3.23
N HIS A 388 -35.82 -10.71 2.09
CA HIS A 388 -36.62 -11.22 0.95
C HIS A 388 -36.56 -12.74 0.82
N ARG A 389 -36.23 -13.45 1.89
CA ARG A 389 -36.38 -14.91 1.99
C ARG A 389 -37.09 -15.32 3.27
N ARG A 390 -38.34 -14.88 3.45
CA ARG A 390 -39.37 -15.64 4.19
C ARG A 390 -40.76 -15.11 3.86
N VAL A 391 -41.66 -16.07 3.67
CA VAL A 391 -43.13 -15.96 3.50
C VAL A 391 -43.65 -15.79 2.07
N SER A 392 -43.63 -16.90 1.32
CA SER A 392 -44.70 -17.35 0.41
C SER A 392 -44.47 -18.85 0.16
N GLY A 393 -45.32 -19.80 0.54
CA GLY A 393 -46.67 -19.73 1.05
C GLY A 393 -47.04 -20.95 1.89
N LEU A 394 -48.22 -20.81 2.50
CA LEU A 394 -49.11 -21.90 2.90
C LEU A 394 -49.53 -22.74 1.70
#